data_AF-A0A327NEG0-F1
#
_entry.id   AF-A0A327NEG0-F1
#
_cell.length_a   1.000
_cell.length_b   1.000
_cell.length_c   1.000
_cell.angle_alpha   90.00
_cell.angle_beta   90.00
_cell.angle_gamma   90.00
#
_symmetry.space_group_name_H-M   'P 1'
#
loop_
_entity.id
_entity.type
_entity.pdbx_description
1 polymer ?
#
loop_
_entity_poly.entity_id
_entity_poly.type
_entity_poly.pdbx_seq_one_letter_code
_entity_poly.pdbx_strand_id
1 'polypeptide(L)'
;MRIGLLIVAGFLCVQTGLAQPEAGLSQLDWKVIGQMKTRDAKAIQSSTWSIGGETLDRDYTDYQSYKTYLGPLGAKRIRLQGGWSKCEKAKGKYDFAWLDAVIPDAASRGVAPWVELSYGNPIYEGGGEAKLAGHIPTSPEAMAAWDNWVRAIVSRYKNQVPEWEIWNEPDLNPTHTGTEIGQFYVRTARLVKSIQPSARLIALGMASVTKLDFLRDFYEELKRENALDLVDIQTYHGYAHNPDSSYPKIEEMRKMVWSYKPTIVFMQGENGAPSTPKTITIGALRDQDWSELTQAKWDLRRMLGDHGRGIATNLFTISDIHYTAGDHMVGVNTKGLLQTNPDKTIKRPKLAYQAAQHVFSLFDHQLELLSDSRPMVSQETVTAFVYRQKKGGSSLITLWSGEARPAEAYIPKRTRVTLKGQFKQPVFVDLITGKVYEIPKKQWQKSDADWTFTEIPVPDYPVMIADKSSIPF
;
A
#
# COMPACT_ATOMS: atom_id res chain seq x y z
N MET A 1 38.66 32.45 -36.04
CA MET A 1 37.76 33.09 -35.06
C MET A 1 36.32 32.73 -35.43
N ARG A 2 35.74 31.70 -34.80
CA ARG A 2 34.33 31.32 -34.94
C ARG A 2 33.73 31.29 -33.55
N ILE A 3 32.77 32.18 -33.30
CA ILE A 3 32.06 32.31 -32.03
C ILE A 3 30.94 31.27 -32.04
N GLY A 4 31.03 30.29 -31.14
CA GLY A 4 29.97 29.31 -30.89
C GLY A 4 28.98 29.84 -29.86
N LEU A 5 27.71 29.91 -30.23
CA LEU A 5 26.60 30.28 -29.35
C LEU A 5 26.14 29.01 -28.61
N LEU A 6 26.35 28.98 -27.29
CA LEU A 6 25.87 27.92 -26.40
C LEU A 6 24.41 28.20 -26.04
N ILE A 7 23.46 27.38 -26.51
CA ILE A 7 22.07 27.43 -26.05
C ILE A 7 21.93 26.51 -24.84
N VAL A 8 21.75 27.12 -23.66
CA VAL A 8 21.39 26.42 -22.42
C VAL A 8 19.88 26.19 -22.43
N ALA A 9 19.45 24.94 -22.59
CA ALA A 9 18.05 24.56 -22.45
C ALA A 9 17.67 24.48 -20.96
N GLY A 10 17.01 25.53 -20.46
CA GLY A 10 16.37 25.52 -19.15
C GLY A 10 15.11 24.66 -19.16
N PHE A 11 15.03 23.68 -18.26
CA PHE A 11 13.81 22.92 -17.99
C PHE A 11 12.75 23.85 -17.41
N LEU A 12 11.76 24.23 -18.21
CA LEU A 12 10.54 24.86 -17.71
C LEU A 12 9.66 23.80 -17.04
N CYS A 13 9.53 23.92 -15.72
CA CYS A 13 8.55 23.20 -14.93
C CYS A 13 7.16 23.75 -15.29
N VAL A 14 6.43 23.03 -16.15
CA VAL A 14 5.04 23.39 -16.47
C VAL A 14 4.15 22.97 -15.30
N GLN A 15 3.81 23.92 -14.43
CA GLN A 15 2.68 23.79 -13.51
C GLN A 15 1.38 23.91 -14.33
N THR A 16 0.79 22.78 -14.73
CA THR A 16 -0.59 22.77 -15.23
C THR A 16 -1.54 22.86 -14.05
N GLY A 17 -1.91 24.09 -13.68
CA GLY A 17 -3.01 24.35 -12.75
C GLY A 17 -4.35 24.16 -13.44
N LEU A 18 -4.96 22.99 -13.29
CA LEU A 18 -6.40 22.82 -13.43
C LEU A 18 -6.98 22.86 -12.02
N ALA A 19 -7.76 23.91 -11.71
CA ALA A 19 -8.47 24.02 -10.44
C ALA A 19 -9.44 22.83 -10.30
N GLN A 20 -9.09 21.89 -9.44
CA GLN A 20 -10.02 20.86 -8.98
C GLN A 20 -11.10 21.54 -8.11
N PRO A 21 -12.35 21.05 -8.10
CA PRO A 21 -13.33 21.45 -7.09
C PRO A 21 -12.68 21.34 -5.71
N GLU A 22 -12.96 22.26 -4.77
CA GLU A 22 -12.35 22.30 -3.44
C GLU A 22 -12.63 20.99 -2.68
N ALA A 23 -11.81 19.98 -2.94
CA ALA A 23 -11.90 18.67 -2.36
C ALA A 23 -11.07 18.67 -1.09
N GLY A 24 -11.73 18.59 0.07
CA GLY A 24 -11.12 18.78 1.37
C GLY A 24 -12.13 19.37 2.35
N LEU A 25 -11.65 19.93 3.47
CA LEU A 25 -12.49 20.71 4.38
C LEU A 25 -12.86 22.04 3.69
N SER A 26 -13.92 22.04 2.87
CA SER A 26 -14.55 23.28 2.47
C SER A 26 -15.04 23.99 3.73
N GLN A 27 -14.70 25.27 3.90
CA GLN A 27 -15.17 26.15 4.99
C GLN A 27 -14.48 26.05 6.37
N LEU A 28 -13.17 25.80 6.41
CA LEU A 28 -12.39 26.18 7.59
C LEU A 28 -12.09 27.70 7.56
N ASP A 29 -12.70 28.47 8.47
CA ASP A 29 -12.40 29.90 8.68
C ASP A 29 -11.03 30.15 9.35
N TRP A 30 -10.12 29.18 9.26
CA TRP A 30 -8.77 29.27 9.81
C TRP A 30 -7.81 29.81 8.76
N LYS A 31 -6.80 30.55 9.21
CA LYS A 31 -5.77 31.10 8.32
C LYS A 31 -4.93 29.97 7.72
N VAL A 32 -4.93 29.84 6.40
CA VAL A 32 -3.97 29.00 5.68
C VAL A 32 -2.59 29.64 5.79
N ILE A 33 -1.60 28.89 6.26
CA ILE A 33 -0.23 29.35 6.45
C ILE A 33 0.77 28.64 5.53
N GLY A 34 0.33 27.62 4.78
CA GLY A 34 1.15 26.97 3.78
C GLY A 34 0.53 25.70 3.19
N GLN A 35 1.36 24.97 2.45
CA GLN A 35 1.02 23.77 1.70
C GLN A 35 2.13 22.73 1.89
N MET A 36 1.79 21.53 2.35
CA MET A 36 2.76 20.46 2.57
C MET A 36 3.63 20.20 1.34
N LYS A 37 4.93 20.11 1.55
CA LYS A 37 5.90 19.65 0.55
C LYS A 37 5.94 18.13 0.53
N THR A 38 5.98 17.57 -0.67
CA THR A 38 6.18 16.15 -0.91
C THR A 38 7.66 15.86 -1.15
N ARG A 39 8.07 14.60 -0.99
CA ARG A 39 9.45 14.15 -1.18
C ARG A 39 9.48 12.98 -2.15
N ASP A 40 10.41 13.04 -3.09
CA ASP A 40 10.74 11.90 -3.93
C ASP A 40 11.24 10.72 -3.08
N ALA A 41 10.96 9.49 -3.50
CA ALA A 41 11.38 8.27 -2.82
C ALA A 41 12.90 8.24 -2.54
N LYS A 42 13.73 8.87 -3.38
CA LYS A 42 15.19 9.00 -3.16
C LYS A 42 15.56 9.90 -1.98
N ALA A 43 14.71 10.86 -1.64
CA ALA A 43 14.89 11.76 -0.49
C ALA A 43 14.33 11.17 0.82
N ILE A 44 13.73 9.98 0.76
CA ILE A 44 13.21 9.24 1.90
C ILE A 44 14.13 8.04 2.17
N GLN A 45 14.75 8.00 3.35
CA GLN A 45 15.69 6.93 3.71
C GLN A 45 14.99 5.56 3.78
N SER A 46 13.91 5.47 4.57
CA SER A 46 13.06 4.28 4.65
C SER A 46 11.67 4.64 5.18
N SER A 47 10.68 3.81 4.85
CA SER A 47 9.31 3.87 5.36
C SER A 47 8.66 2.49 5.22
N THR A 48 7.48 2.31 5.80
CA THR A 48 6.68 1.06 5.68
C THR A 48 5.77 1.05 4.47
N TRP A 49 5.86 2.07 3.60
CA TRP A 49 4.91 2.29 2.51
C TRP A 49 5.29 1.56 1.23
N SER A 50 4.32 0.87 0.66
CA SER A 50 4.39 0.24 -0.65
C SER A 50 3.28 0.77 -1.55
N ILE A 51 3.51 0.73 -2.86
CA ILE A 51 2.50 0.97 -3.89
C ILE A 51 2.34 -0.28 -4.75
N GLY A 52 1.10 -0.58 -5.14
CA GLY A 52 0.82 -1.65 -6.06
C GLY A 52 1.32 -1.37 -7.47
N GLY A 53 1.99 -2.36 -8.08
CA GLY A 53 2.34 -2.43 -9.50
C GLY A 53 1.92 -3.79 -10.09
N GLU A 54 0.86 -4.37 -9.52
CA GLU A 54 0.39 -5.72 -9.83
C GLU A 54 -0.19 -5.81 -11.25
N THR A 55 -0.48 -7.04 -11.70
CA THR A 55 -1.13 -7.38 -12.98
C THR A 55 -0.33 -7.10 -14.26
N LEU A 56 0.92 -6.63 -14.15
CA LEU A 56 1.85 -6.52 -15.28
C LEU A 56 2.16 -7.87 -15.93
N ASP A 57 2.07 -8.96 -15.17
CA ASP A 57 2.25 -10.34 -15.63
C ASP A 57 1.16 -10.79 -16.63
N ARG A 58 0.04 -10.06 -16.70
CA ARG A 58 -1.08 -10.31 -17.60
C ARG A 58 -1.40 -9.13 -18.52
N ASP A 59 -0.50 -8.14 -18.57
CA ASP A 59 -0.59 -6.95 -19.43
C ASP A 59 -1.82 -6.06 -19.15
N TYR A 60 -2.35 -6.04 -17.93
CA TYR A 60 -3.51 -5.18 -17.59
C TYR A 60 -3.13 -3.74 -17.25
N THR A 61 -1.85 -3.49 -16.98
CA THR A 61 -1.26 -2.16 -16.77
C THR A 61 -0.03 -1.98 -17.65
N ASP A 62 0.51 -0.76 -17.72
CA ASP A 62 1.76 -0.46 -18.44
C ASP A 62 2.73 0.32 -17.56
N TYR A 63 3.78 -0.36 -17.11
CA TYR A 63 4.85 0.24 -16.31
C TYR A 63 5.53 1.41 -17.01
N GLN A 64 5.75 1.33 -18.32
CA GLN A 64 6.47 2.37 -19.05
C GLN A 64 5.70 3.69 -19.03
N SER A 65 4.37 3.62 -19.01
CA SER A 65 3.50 4.77 -18.90
C SER A 65 3.49 5.42 -17.51
N TYR A 66 3.64 4.66 -16.41
CA TYR A 66 3.59 5.23 -15.05
C TYR A 66 4.94 5.43 -14.35
N LYS A 67 6.05 4.87 -14.85
CA LYS A 67 7.33 4.86 -14.12
C LYS A 67 7.84 6.24 -13.67
N THR A 68 7.50 7.31 -14.39
CA THR A 68 7.90 8.69 -14.03
C THR A 68 7.18 9.21 -12.79
N TYR A 69 6.03 8.62 -12.42
CA TYR A 69 5.28 8.96 -11.21
C TYR A 69 5.77 8.20 -9.97
N LEU A 70 6.55 7.12 -10.15
CA LEU A 70 6.90 6.22 -9.06
C LEU A 70 7.85 6.86 -8.03
N GLY A 71 8.88 7.55 -8.49
CA GLY A 71 9.81 8.29 -7.61
C GLY A 71 9.11 9.43 -6.87
N PRO A 72 8.46 10.37 -7.57
CA PRO A 72 7.74 11.48 -6.94
C PRO A 72 6.62 11.06 -5.98
N LEU A 73 6.06 9.85 -6.12
CA LEU A 73 5.03 9.34 -5.21
C LEU A 73 5.54 9.20 -3.77
N GLY A 74 6.81 8.82 -3.58
CA GLY A 74 7.43 8.72 -2.26
C GLY A 74 7.26 7.37 -1.54
N ALA A 75 6.52 6.41 -2.12
CA ALA A 75 6.50 5.04 -1.63
C ALA A 75 7.90 4.41 -1.72
N LYS A 76 8.25 3.54 -0.77
CA LYS A 76 9.59 2.93 -0.71
C LYS A 76 9.67 1.54 -1.31
N ARG A 77 8.52 0.93 -1.59
CA ARG A 77 8.42 -0.39 -2.23
C ARG A 77 7.35 -0.38 -3.33
N ILE A 78 7.51 -1.27 -4.31
CA ILE A 78 6.48 -1.57 -5.31
C ILE A 78 6.21 -3.08 -5.32
N ARG A 79 4.94 -3.48 -5.21
CA ARG A 79 4.54 -4.89 -5.31
C ARG A 79 4.34 -5.27 -6.78
N LEU A 80 5.02 -6.31 -7.24
CA LEU A 80 4.99 -6.80 -8.61
C LEU A 80 4.67 -8.30 -8.64
N GLN A 81 4.04 -8.78 -9.71
CA GLN A 81 3.83 -10.21 -9.94
C GLN A 81 4.89 -10.74 -10.91
N GLY A 82 5.50 -11.87 -10.59
CA GLY A 82 6.60 -12.48 -11.35
C GLY A 82 6.13 -13.16 -12.63
N GLY A 83 4.89 -13.67 -12.67
CA GLY A 83 4.24 -14.16 -13.87
C GLY A 83 4.92 -15.36 -14.53
N TRP A 84 4.85 -16.56 -13.94
CA TRP A 84 5.49 -17.76 -14.49
C TRP A 84 5.13 -18.02 -15.96
N SER A 85 3.84 -18.09 -16.27
CA SER A 85 3.34 -18.29 -17.64
C SER A 85 3.80 -17.23 -18.63
N LYS A 86 3.90 -15.96 -18.21
CA LYS A 86 4.39 -14.88 -19.07
C LYS A 86 5.90 -14.99 -19.32
N CYS A 87 6.65 -15.42 -18.32
CA CYS A 87 8.09 -15.65 -18.42
C CYS A 87 8.43 -16.90 -19.24
N GLU A 88 7.60 -17.94 -19.24
CA GLU A 88 7.91 -19.22 -19.86
C GLU A 88 6.78 -19.67 -20.80
N LYS A 89 6.89 -19.26 -22.07
CA LYS A 89 5.91 -19.63 -23.12
C LYS A 89 6.23 -20.95 -23.83
N ALA A 90 7.46 -21.44 -23.67
CA ALA A 90 7.90 -22.73 -24.16
C ALA A 90 8.73 -23.41 -23.08
N LYS A 91 8.52 -24.71 -22.87
CA LYS A 91 9.15 -25.47 -21.76
C LYS A 91 10.67 -25.26 -21.73
N GLY A 92 11.18 -24.82 -20.58
CA GLY A 92 12.58 -24.53 -20.31
C GLY A 92 13.14 -23.25 -20.94
N LYS A 93 12.33 -22.44 -21.62
CA LYS A 93 12.76 -21.22 -22.31
C LYS A 93 12.12 -19.99 -21.67
N TYR A 94 12.95 -19.21 -20.98
CA TYR A 94 12.53 -18.00 -20.26
C TYR A 94 12.74 -16.73 -21.07
N ASP A 95 11.73 -15.87 -21.11
CA ASP A 95 11.79 -14.48 -21.55
C ASP A 95 11.49 -13.55 -20.38
N PHE A 96 12.54 -12.90 -19.88
CA PHE A 96 12.48 -11.95 -18.78
C PHE A 96 12.53 -10.48 -19.22
N ALA A 97 12.51 -10.20 -20.53
CA ALA A 97 12.75 -8.85 -21.05
C ALA A 97 11.80 -7.79 -20.45
N TRP A 98 10.55 -8.17 -20.18
CA TRP A 98 9.57 -7.27 -19.56
C TRP A 98 9.89 -6.97 -18.09
N LEU A 99 10.35 -7.96 -17.30
CA LEU A 99 10.80 -7.73 -15.92
C LEU A 99 12.13 -6.98 -15.88
N ASP A 100 13.02 -7.19 -16.85
CA ASP A 100 14.27 -6.45 -17.00
C ASP A 100 14.06 -4.95 -17.21
N ALA A 101 12.95 -4.58 -17.86
CA ALA A 101 12.55 -3.19 -18.07
C ALA A 101 11.87 -2.55 -16.84
N VAL A 102 11.50 -3.35 -15.83
CA VAL A 102 10.69 -2.93 -14.67
C VAL A 102 11.50 -2.95 -13.37
N ILE A 103 12.07 -4.10 -13.00
CA ILE A 103 12.69 -4.31 -11.68
C ILE A 103 13.91 -3.37 -11.47
N PRO A 104 14.91 -3.31 -12.37
CA PRO A 104 16.04 -2.40 -12.20
C PRO A 104 15.64 -0.93 -12.25
N ASP A 105 14.68 -0.56 -13.12
CA ASP A 105 14.22 0.83 -13.25
C ASP A 105 13.51 1.28 -11.96
N ALA A 106 12.63 0.46 -11.38
CA ALA A 106 11.97 0.76 -10.11
C ALA A 106 12.99 0.95 -8.98
N ALA A 107 13.95 0.00 -8.84
CA ALA A 107 15.02 0.10 -7.86
C ALA A 107 15.85 1.38 -8.04
N SER A 108 16.18 1.76 -9.28
CA SER A 108 16.93 2.97 -9.60
C SER A 108 16.20 4.28 -9.24
N ARG A 109 14.87 4.22 -9.09
CA ARG A 109 14.01 5.32 -8.63
C ARG A 109 13.93 5.42 -7.11
N GLY A 110 14.66 4.57 -6.37
CA GLY A 110 14.60 4.52 -4.91
C GLY A 110 13.38 3.79 -4.37
N VAL A 111 12.71 2.98 -5.21
CA VAL A 111 11.54 2.18 -4.88
C VAL A 111 11.89 0.70 -5.01
N ALA A 112 12.02 0.02 -3.88
CA ALA A 112 12.47 -1.37 -3.85
C ALA A 112 11.40 -2.33 -4.40
N PRO A 113 11.73 -3.17 -5.40
CA PRO A 113 10.83 -4.21 -5.86
C PRO A 113 10.56 -5.26 -4.79
N TRP A 114 9.29 -5.55 -4.54
CA TRP A 114 8.80 -6.74 -3.87
C TRP A 114 8.11 -7.59 -4.94
N VAL A 115 8.62 -8.81 -5.18
CA VAL A 115 8.13 -9.66 -6.29
C VAL A 115 7.41 -10.89 -5.74
N GLU A 116 6.18 -11.08 -6.18
CA GLU A 116 5.38 -12.25 -5.92
C GLU A 116 5.68 -13.35 -6.95
N LEU A 117 5.92 -14.57 -6.48
CA LEU A 117 6.06 -15.77 -7.28
C LEU A 117 4.68 -16.38 -7.51
N SER A 118 4.10 -16.06 -8.67
CA SER A 118 2.77 -16.47 -9.14
C SER A 118 2.69 -16.34 -10.68
N TYR A 119 1.64 -16.77 -11.36
CA TYR A 119 0.73 -17.87 -11.01
C TYR A 119 1.22 -19.17 -11.66
N GLY A 120 0.32 -20.11 -11.96
CA GLY A 120 0.63 -21.35 -12.67
C GLY A 120 1.01 -21.14 -14.15
N ASN A 121 1.39 -22.22 -14.81
CA ASN A 121 1.73 -22.24 -16.23
C ASN A 121 1.07 -23.44 -16.96
N PRO A 122 0.05 -23.20 -17.80
CA PRO A 122 -0.74 -24.26 -18.42
C PRO A 122 -0.01 -25.04 -19.53
N ILE A 123 1.22 -24.67 -19.90
CA ILE A 123 2.03 -25.49 -20.84
C ILE A 123 2.51 -26.80 -20.19
N TYR A 124 2.38 -26.91 -18.87
CA TYR A 124 2.66 -28.12 -18.10
C TYR A 124 1.35 -28.74 -17.62
N GLU A 125 1.19 -30.05 -17.81
CA GLU A 125 0.08 -30.79 -17.21
C GLU A 125 0.16 -30.66 -15.68
N GLY A 126 -0.93 -30.27 -15.03
CA GLY A 126 -0.93 -29.97 -13.59
C GLY A 126 -0.08 -28.75 -13.21
N GLY A 127 0.23 -27.84 -14.13
CA GLY A 127 0.97 -26.60 -13.86
C GLY A 127 0.14 -25.42 -13.35
N GLY A 128 -1.17 -25.60 -13.24
CA GLY A 128 -2.10 -24.55 -12.81
C GLY A 128 -2.35 -23.49 -13.88
N GLU A 129 -3.19 -22.51 -13.53
CA GLU A 129 -3.63 -21.46 -14.44
C GLU A 129 -2.91 -20.12 -14.18
N ALA A 130 -2.70 -19.36 -15.25
CA ALA A 130 -2.06 -18.04 -15.22
C ALA A 130 -3.06 -16.91 -14.84
N LYS A 131 -3.81 -17.08 -13.75
CA LYS A 131 -4.89 -16.16 -13.35
C LYS A 131 -5.14 -16.17 -11.85
N LEU A 132 -5.91 -15.19 -11.39
CA LEU A 132 -6.41 -15.12 -10.02
C LEU A 132 -7.16 -16.40 -9.63
N ALA A 133 -6.94 -16.89 -8.41
CA ALA A 133 -7.48 -18.14 -7.90
C ALA A 133 -7.11 -19.39 -8.74
N GLY A 134 -6.08 -19.29 -9.60
CA GLY A 134 -5.51 -20.44 -10.29
C GLY A 134 -4.92 -21.45 -9.30
N HIS A 135 -4.74 -22.68 -9.75
CA HIS A 135 -4.12 -23.74 -8.95
C HIS A 135 -2.61 -23.55 -8.84
N ILE A 136 -2.05 -23.96 -7.70
CA ILE A 136 -0.61 -24.23 -7.61
C ILE A 136 -0.23 -25.40 -8.54
N PRO A 137 1.05 -25.54 -8.93
CA PRO A 137 1.51 -26.72 -9.65
C PRO A 137 1.39 -27.98 -8.77
N THR A 138 1.01 -29.11 -9.37
CA THR A 138 0.76 -30.37 -8.63
C THR A 138 1.43 -31.60 -9.25
N SER A 139 1.63 -31.64 -10.56
CA SER A 139 2.32 -32.78 -11.18
C SER A 139 3.83 -32.75 -10.89
N PRO A 140 4.52 -33.91 -10.88
CA PRO A 140 5.97 -33.94 -10.70
C PRO A 140 6.72 -33.11 -11.75
N GLU A 141 6.28 -33.12 -13.01
CA GLU A 141 6.87 -32.30 -14.09
C GLU A 141 6.68 -30.80 -13.80
N ALA A 142 5.46 -30.39 -13.47
CA ALA A 142 5.15 -29.00 -13.23
C ALA A 142 5.84 -28.45 -11.97
N MET A 143 5.94 -29.26 -10.91
CA MET A 143 6.67 -28.90 -9.70
C MET A 143 8.18 -28.79 -9.91
N ALA A 144 8.75 -29.58 -10.82
CA ALA A 144 10.14 -29.43 -11.23
C ALA A 144 10.34 -28.17 -12.11
N ALA A 145 9.40 -27.89 -13.01
CA ALA A 145 9.43 -26.71 -13.85
C ALA A 145 9.26 -25.40 -13.04
N TRP A 146 8.37 -25.42 -12.04
CA TRP A 146 8.21 -24.34 -11.06
C TRP A 146 9.53 -24.04 -10.35
N ASP A 147 10.20 -25.06 -9.80
CA ASP A 147 11.50 -24.89 -9.15
C ASP A 147 12.55 -24.28 -10.10
N ASN A 148 12.56 -24.71 -11.37
CA ASN A 148 13.50 -24.16 -12.37
C ASN A 148 13.21 -22.69 -12.67
N TRP A 149 11.94 -22.31 -12.78
CA TRP A 149 11.56 -20.91 -12.96
C TRP A 149 11.91 -20.07 -11.73
N VAL A 150 11.60 -20.55 -10.52
CA VAL A 150 11.97 -19.89 -9.26
C VAL A 150 13.50 -19.73 -9.17
N ARG A 151 14.28 -20.76 -9.53
CA ARG A 151 15.76 -20.63 -9.62
C ARG A 151 16.17 -19.52 -10.57
N ALA A 152 15.58 -19.48 -11.76
CA ALA A 152 15.92 -18.52 -12.79
C ALA A 152 15.59 -17.08 -12.36
N ILE A 153 14.36 -16.81 -11.90
CA ILE A 153 13.90 -15.46 -11.53
C ILE A 153 14.63 -14.94 -10.28
N VAL A 154 14.80 -15.76 -9.25
CA VAL A 154 15.50 -15.36 -8.02
C VAL A 154 16.98 -15.12 -8.31
N SER A 155 17.65 -16.02 -9.04
CA SER A 155 19.06 -15.83 -9.39
C SER A 155 19.29 -14.56 -10.21
N ARG A 156 18.34 -14.23 -11.10
CA ARG A 156 18.41 -13.05 -11.97
C ARG A 156 18.26 -11.75 -11.18
N TYR A 157 17.32 -11.68 -10.23
CA TYR A 157 16.93 -10.42 -9.60
C TYR A 157 17.29 -10.27 -8.11
N LYS A 158 17.97 -11.24 -7.49
CA LYS A 158 18.34 -11.21 -6.06
C LYS A 158 19.11 -9.96 -5.59
N ASN A 159 19.75 -9.23 -6.50
CA ASN A 159 20.48 -8.00 -6.16
C ASN A 159 19.56 -6.75 -6.10
N GLN A 160 18.37 -6.83 -6.69
CA GLN A 160 17.39 -5.74 -6.73
C GLN A 160 16.13 -6.07 -5.91
N VAL A 161 15.79 -7.35 -5.75
CA VAL A 161 14.59 -7.84 -5.07
C VAL A 161 14.99 -8.39 -3.69
N PRO A 162 14.81 -7.59 -2.61
CA PRO A 162 15.07 -8.06 -1.25
C PRO A 162 13.93 -8.92 -0.67
N GLU A 163 12.72 -8.81 -1.24
CA GLU A 163 11.48 -9.37 -0.70
C GLU A 163 10.76 -10.22 -1.76
N TRP A 164 10.50 -11.49 -1.44
CA TRP A 164 9.75 -12.41 -2.29
C TRP A 164 8.46 -12.86 -1.60
N GLU A 165 7.32 -12.63 -2.25
CA GLU A 165 6.04 -13.21 -1.83
C GLU A 165 5.80 -14.52 -2.56
N ILE A 166 5.30 -15.53 -1.84
CA ILE A 166 5.02 -16.83 -2.42
C ILE A 166 3.51 -16.96 -2.51
N TRP A 167 3.03 -16.96 -3.76
CA TRP A 167 1.63 -17.02 -4.15
C TRP A 167 0.77 -15.80 -3.79
N ASN A 168 -0.40 -15.71 -4.43
CA ASN A 168 -1.43 -14.70 -4.18
C ASN A 168 -2.75 -15.37 -3.85
N GLU A 169 -3.38 -14.95 -2.75
CA GLU A 169 -4.77 -15.28 -2.40
C GLU A 169 -5.11 -16.76 -2.63
N PRO A 170 -4.31 -17.72 -2.12
CA PRO A 170 -4.55 -19.13 -2.35
C PRO A 170 -5.91 -19.57 -1.83
N ASP A 171 -6.42 -18.85 -0.82
CA ASP A 171 -7.70 -19.07 -0.17
C ASP A 171 -8.91 -18.67 -1.03
N LEU A 172 -8.72 -18.03 -2.20
CA LEU A 172 -9.83 -17.82 -3.14
C LEU A 172 -10.19 -19.08 -3.92
N ASN A 173 -9.25 -20.01 -4.10
CA ASN A 173 -9.55 -21.28 -4.76
C ASN A 173 -10.17 -22.24 -3.73
N PRO A 174 -11.43 -22.70 -3.93
CA PRO A 174 -12.09 -23.58 -2.97
C PRO A 174 -11.47 -24.98 -2.87
N THR A 175 -10.61 -25.39 -3.81
CA THR A 175 -9.95 -26.70 -3.78
C THR A 175 -8.63 -26.68 -3.03
N HIS A 176 -8.02 -25.51 -2.82
CA HIS A 176 -6.78 -25.42 -2.04
C HIS A 176 -7.06 -25.68 -0.56
N THR A 177 -6.23 -26.53 0.04
CA THR A 177 -6.15 -26.67 1.50
C THR A 177 -4.96 -25.91 2.07
N GLY A 178 -5.05 -25.52 3.35
CA GLY A 178 -3.93 -24.86 4.03
C GLY A 178 -2.68 -25.74 4.08
N THR A 179 -2.84 -27.05 4.27
CA THR A 179 -1.76 -28.04 4.29
C THR A 179 -1.01 -28.11 2.96
N GLU A 180 -1.72 -28.25 1.82
CA GLU A 180 -1.08 -28.30 0.50
C GLU A 180 -0.31 -27.02 0.19
N ILE A 181 -0.88 -25.88 0.55
CA ILE A 181 -0.25 -24.57 0.37
C ILE A 181 0.95 -24.40 1.31
N GLY A 182 0.90 -24.96 2.52
CA GLY A 182 2.04 -25.04 3.44
C GLY A 182 3.20 -25.82 2.82
N GLN A 183 2.93 -27.00 2.25
CA GLN A 183 3.95 -27.82 1.58
C GLN A 183 4.59 -27.09 0.39
N PHE A 184 3.76 -26.48 -0.46
CA PHE A 184 4.20 -25.69 -1.60
C PHE A 184 5.05 -24.47 -1.18
N TYR A 185 4.60 -23.76 -0.14
CA TYR A 185 5.32 -22.62 0.41
C TYR A 185 6.68 -23.04 0.95
N VAL A 186 6.75 -24.08 1.79
CA VAL A 186 8.02 -24.55 2.39
C VAL A 186 9.01 -24.93 1.30
N ARG A 187 8.57 -25.68 0.27
CA ARG A 187 9.42 -26.04 -0.87
C ARG A 187 9.99 -24.80 -1.57
N THR A 188 9.11 -23.86 -1.93
CA THR A 188 9.50 -22.64 -2.65
C THR A 188 10.40 -21.75 -1.79
N ALA A 189 10.05 -21.56 -0.52
CA ALA A 189 10.81 -20.75 0.44
C ALA A 189 12.23 -21.28 0.69
N ARG A 190 12.39 -22.60 0.90
CA ARG A 190 13.70 -23.25 1.04
C ARG A 190 14.55 -23.01 -0.21
N LEU A 191 13.93 -23.10 -1.39
CA LEU A 191 14.60 -22.84 -2.66
C LEU A 191 15.07 -21.38 -2.77
N VAL A 192 14.20 -20.41 -2.49
CA VAL A 192 14.58 -18.98 -2.48
C VAL A 192 15.76 -18.74 -1.53
N LYS A 193 15.69 -19.22 -0.28
CA LYS A 193 16.76 -19.06 0.71
C LYS A 193 18.07 -19.73 0.29
N SER A 194 18.02 -20.84 -0.47
CA SER A 194 19.24 -21.48 -0.99
C SER A 194 20.00 -20.62 -2.01
N ILE A 195 19.29 -19.74 -2.72
CA ILE A 195 19.86 -18.85 -3.77
C ILE A 195 20.21 -17.48 -3.18
N GLN A 196 19.36 -16.98 -2.30
CA GLN A 196 19.46 -15.68 -1.64
C GLN A 196 19.17 -15.84 -0.13
N PRO A 197 20.16 -16.24 0.69
CA PRO A 197 19.96 -16.45 2.12
C PRO A 197 19.43 -15.22 2.87
N SER A 198 19.75 -14.02 2.37
CA SER A 198 19.31 -12.74 2.95
C SER A 198 17.92 -12.30 2.52
N ALA A 199 17.22 -13.04 1.65
CA ALA A 199 15.92 -12.62 1.16
C ALA A 199 14.89 -12.64 2.29
N ARG A 200 13.99 -11.67 2.32
CA ARG A 200 12.81 -11.69 3.19
C ARG A 200 11.67 -12.40 2.47
N LEU A 201 10.99 -13.30 3.17
CA LEU A 201 9.91 -14.10 2.63
C LEU A 201 8.55 -13.66 3.15
N ILE A 202 7.63 -13.51 2.21
CA ILE A 202 6.28 -12.99 2.42
C ILE A 202 5.29 -14.10 2.09
N ALA A 203 4.33 -14.33 2.98
CA ALA A 203 3.43 -15.47 2.90
C ALA A 203 2.04 -15.08 2.38
N LEU A 204 1.69 -15.68 1.23
CA LEU A 204 0.34 -15.97 0.72
C LEU A 204 -0.48 -14.80 0.17
N GLY A 205 -0.37 -13.59 0.69
CA GLY A 205 -1.29 -12.50 0.33
C GLY A 205 -2.74 -12.94 0.53
N MET A 206 -3.12 -13.38 1.74
CA MET A 206 -4.45 -13.94 2.01
C MET A 206 -5.58 -12.98 1.59
N ALA A 207 -6.54 -13.45 0.78
CA ALA A 207 -7.68 -12.62 0.38
C ALA A 207 -8.55 -12.28 1.59
N SER A 208 -8.84 -13.31 2.40
CA SER A 208 -9.65 -13.21 3.59
C SER A 208 -8.81 -13.14 4.86
N VAL A 209 -9.24 -12.27 5.79
CA VAL A 209 -8.73 -12.23 7.17
C VAL A 209 -9.51 -13.12 8.13
N THR A 210 -10.55 -13.82 7.63
CA THR A 210 -11.44 -14.67 8.45
C THR A 210 -11.26 -16.16 8.21
N LYS A 211 -10.51 -16.58 7.19
CA LYS A 211 -10.21 -17.98 6.90
C LYS A 211 -9.10 -18.53 7.80
N LEU A 212 -9.33 -18.46 9.11
CA LEU A 212 -8.34 -18.83 10.13
C LEU A 212 -8.00 -20.32 10.12
N ASP A 213 -8.92 -21.20 9.74
CA ASP A 213 -8.66 -22.64 9.70
C ASP A 213 -7.70 -23.00 8.57
N PHE A 214 -7.88 -22.42 7.37
CA PHE A 214 -6.91 -22.53 6.28
C PHE A 214 -5.52 -22.08 6.71
N LEU A 215 -5.43 -20.91 7.37
CA LEU A 215 -4.14 -20.38 7.81
C LEU A 215 -3.55 -21.21 8.96
N ARG A 216 -4.38 -21.81 9.82
CA ARG A 216 -3.95 -22.73 10.88
C ARG A 216 -3.31 -23.99 10.29
N ASP A 217 -3.98 -24.62 9.32
CA ASP A 217 -3.46 -25.80 8.63
C ASP A 217 -2.11 -25.50 7.94
N PHE A 218 -2.00 -24.31 7.31
CA PHE A 218 -0.74 -23.81 6.76
C PHE A 218 0.38 -23.72 7.82
N TYR A 219 0.12 -23.09 8.97
CA TYR A 219 1.15 -22.93 10.01
C TYR A 219 1.48 -24.24 10.74
N GLU A 220 0.52 -25.15 10.93
CA GLU A 220 0.80 -26.49 11.46
C GLU A 220 1.71 -27.28 10.51
N GLU A 221 1.50 -27.17 9.20
CA GLU A 221 2.37 -27.77 8.19
C GLU A 221 3.80 -27.20 8.26
N LEU A 222 3.94 -25.88 8.34
CA LEU A 222 5.25 -25.23 8.52
C LEU A 222 5.93 -25.68 9.81
N LYS A 223 5.18 -25.83 10.90
CA LYS A 223 5.70 -26.33 12.18
C LYS A 223 6.17 -27.77 12.08
N ARG A 224 5.39 -28.64 11.43
CA ARG A 224 5.73 -30.05 11.15
C ARG A 224 7.04 -30.17 10.36
N GLU A 225 7.26 -29.25 9.42
CA GLU A 225 8.45 -29.15 8.58
C GLU A 225 9.62 -28.36 9.22
N ASN A 226 9.50 -27.90 10.48
CA ASN A 226 10.48 -27.03 11.14
C ASN A 226 10.84 -25.79 10.27
N ALA A 227 9.82 -25.15 9.71
CA ALA A 227 9.90 -24.13 8.68
C ALA A 227 9.22 -22.81 9.05
N LEU A 228 8.82 -22.61 10.30
CA LEU A 228 8.27 -21.33 10.79
C LEU A 228 9.24 -20.16 10.60
N ASP A 229 10.54 -20.43 10.55
CA ASP A 229 11.59 -19.44 10.24
C ASP A 229 11.65 -18.99 8.78
N LEU A 230 10.87 -19.63 7.91
CA LEU A 230 10.74 -19.23 6.51
C LEU A 230 9.65 -18.18 6.27
N VAL A 231 8.90 -17.76 7.29
CA VAL A 231 7.94 -16.66 7.18
C VAL A 231 8.49 -15.44 7.93
N ASP A 232 8.90 -14.42 7.18
CA ASP A 232 9.30 -13.13 7.73
C ASP A 232 8.09 -12.19 7.88
N ILE A 233 7.16 -12.25 6.92
CA ILE A 233 5.96 -11.42 6.88
C ILE A 233 4.73 -12.27 6.50
N GLN A 234 3.65 -12.14 7.28
CA GLN A 234 2.32 -12.57 6.88
C GLN A 234 1.60 -11.42 6.16
N THR A 235 1.21 -11.64 4.90
CA THR A 235 0.39 -10.68 4.13
C THR A 235 -1.08 -11.05 4.09
N TYR A 236 -1.93 -10.03 3.95
CA TYR A 236 -3.38 -10.17 3.77
C TYR A 236 -3.95 -8.95 3.04
N HIS A 237 -5.12 -9.12 2.41
CA HIS A 237 -5.80 -8.06 1.65
C HIS A 237 -7.02 -7.56 2.42
N GLY A 238 -8.03 -8.41 2.66
CA GLY A 238 -9.12 -8.13 3.61
C GLY A 238 -9.85 -6.81 3.37
N TYR A 239 -10.49 -6.66 2.21
CA TYR A 239 -11.28 -5.48 1.86
C TYR A 239 -12.53 -5.33 2.74
N ALA A 240 -12.82 -4.10 3.15
CA ALA A 240 -14.04 -3.72 3.85
C ALA A 240 -14.58 -2.38 3.33
N HIS A 241 -15.91 -2.22 3.29
CA HIS A 241 -16.52 -0.95 2.85
C HIS A 241 -16.12 0.22 3.75
N ASN A 242 -16.13 0.02 5.07
CA ASN A 242 -15.51 0.92 6.02
C ASN A 242 -14.11 0.37 6.39
N PRO A 243 -13.01 1.06 6.09
CA PRO A 243 -11.68 0.53 6.37
C PRO A 243 -11.45 0.32 7.88
N ASP A 244 -12.08 1.13 8.74
CA ASP A 244 -11.94 1.03 10.21
C ASP A 244 -12.60 -0.22 10.80
N SER A 245 -13.56 -0.85 10.12
CA SER A 245 -14.21 -2.07 10.61
C SER A 245 -13.36 -3.34 10.40
N SER A 246 -12.22 -3.23 9.71
CA SER A 246 -11.39 -4.39 9.36
C SER A 246 -10.60 -4.94 10.56
N TYR A 247 -10.24 -4.08 11.50
CA TYR A 247 -9.23 -4.39 12.52
C TYR A 247 -9.59 -5.51 13.50
N PRO A 248 -10.83 -5.67 13.99
CA PRO A 248 -11.14 -6.76 14.91
C PRO A 248 -10.78 -8.14 14.36
N LYS A 249 -11.08 -8.40 13.08
CA LYS A 249 -10.75 -9.68 12.42
C LYS A 249 -9.28 -9.80 12.06
N ILE A 250 -8.62 -8.69 11.70
CA ILE A 250 -7.17 -8.66 11.53
C ILE A 250 -6.46 -9.03 12.84
N GLU A 251 -6.91 -8.51 13.99
CA GLU A 251 -6.32 -8.81 15.29
C GLU A 251 -6.57 -10.26 15.73
N GLU A 252 -7.71 -10.87 15.39
CA GLU A 252 -7.92 -12.31 15.55
C GLU A 252 -6.89 -13.13 14.75
N MET A 253 -6.67 -12.76 13.48
CA MET A 253 -5.64 -13.39 12.64
C MET A 253 -4.22 -13.19 13.20
N ARG A 254 -3.86 -11.97 13.65
CA ARG A 254 -2.56 -11.67 14.26
C ARG A 254 -2.29 -12.55 15.48
N LYS A 255 -3.27 -12.64 16.40
CA LYS A 255 -3.16 -13.51 17.58
C LYS A 255 -2.93 -14.97 17.20
N MET A 256 -3.65 -15.46 16.20
CA MET A 256 -3.50 -16.84 15.73
C MET A 256 -2.09 -17.08 15.17
N VAL A 257 -1.61 -16.25 14.24
CA VAL A 257 -0.26 -16.41 13.66
C VAL A 257 0.84 -16.27 14.72
N TRP A 258 0.71 -15.28 15.62
CA TRP A 258 1.69 -15.06 16.69
C TRP A 258 1.71 -16.16 17.74
N SER A 259 0.65 -16.98 17.86
CA SER A 259 0.68 -18.21 18.67
C SER A 259 1.68 -19.25 18.14
N TYR A 260 2.00 -19.22 16.84
CA TYR A 260 3.05 -20.03 16.25
C TYR A 260 4.42 -19.36 16.35
N LYS A 261 4.48 -18.05 16.01
CA LYS A 261 5.73 -17.29 16.03
C LYS A 261 5.49 -15.79 16.26
N PRO A 262 5.76 -15.26 17.47
CA PRO A 262 5.49 -13.86 17.83
C PRO A 262 6.28 -12.81 17.02
N THR A 263 7.37 -13.20 16.36
CA THR A 263 8.23 -12.28 15.61
C THR A 263 7.79 -12.07 14.16
N ILE A 264 6.74 -12.78 13.68
CA ILE A 264 6.21 -12.59 12.32
C ILE A 264 5.64 -11.17 12.21
N VAL A 265 6.08 -10.44 11.20
CA VAL A 265 5.57 -9.09 10.91
C VAL A 265 4.30 -9.20 10.07
N PHE A 266 3.39 -8.23 10.21
CA PHE A 266 2.18 -8.12 9.40
C PHE A 266 2.28 -7.00 8.38
N MET A 267 1.79 -7.29 7.18
CA MET A 267 1.65 -6.30 6.12
C MET A 267 0.30 -6.46 5.43
N GLN A 268 -0.40 -5.35 5.28
CA GLN A 268 -1.53 -5.25 4.37
C GLN A 268 -0.95 -5.23 2.93
N GLY A 269 -1.27 -6.25 2.13
CA GLY A 269 -0.61 -6.53 0.84
C GLY A 269 -1.30 -6.00 -0.41
N GLU A 270 -2.61 -5.70 -0.36
CA GLU A 270 -3.39 -5.19 -1.48
C GLU A 270 -4.73 -4.58 -1.03
N ASN A 271 -4.85 -3.24 -0.94
CA ASN A 271 -6.12 -2.56 -0.63
C ASN A 271 -6.17 -1.16 -1.24
N GLY A 272 -7.37 -0.76 -1.65
CA GLY A 272 -7.70 0.57 -2.14
C GLY A 272 -9.18 0.67 -2.49
N ALA A 273 -9.69 1.88 -2.61
CA ALA A 273 -11.08 2.11 -3.04
C ALA A 273 -11.16 2.47 -4.54
N PRO A 274 -12.24 2.05 -5.24
CA PRO A 274 -12.50 2.53 -6.59
C PRO A 274 -12.69 4.05 -6.63
N SER A 275 -12.52 4.66 -7.80
CA SER A 275 -12.64 6.11 -7.98
C SER A 275 -13.85 6.53 -8.83
N THR A 276 -14.72 5.58 -9.17
CA THR A 276 -15.88 5.80 -10.07
C THR A 276 -17.13 5.09 -9.56
N PRO A 277 -18.34 5.51 -10.00
CA PRO A 277 -19.59 4.84 -9.67
C PRO A 277 -19.58 3.32 -9.96
N LYS A 278 -20.49 2.60 -9.29
CA LYS A 278 -20.60 1.12 -9.38
C LYS A 278 -20.89 0.59 -10.78
N THR A 279 -21.39 1.45 -11.66
CA THR A 279 -21.68 1.13 -13.07
C THR A 279 -20.45 1.13 -13.96
N ILE A 280 -19.31 1.64 -13.48
CA ILE A 280 -18.07 1.79 -14.25
C ILE A 280 -16.97 0.85 -13.74
N THR A 281 -16.75 0.80 -12.42
CA THR A 281 -15.64 0.04 -11.85
C THR A 281 -15.96 -1.44 -11.69
N ILE A 282 -14.92 -2.27 -11.74
CA ILE A 282 -14.97 -3.69 -11.36
C ILE A 282 -14.08 -3.99 -10.13
N GLY A 283 -14.00 -5.27 -9.73
CA GLY A 283 -13.19 -5.75 -8.62
C GLY A 283 -13.82 -5.57 -7.24
N ALA A 284 -13.01 -5.69 -6.18
CA ALA A 284 -13.45 -5.51 -4.79
C ALA A 284 -14.09 -4.12 -4.58
N LEU A 285 -15.07 -4.02 -3.68
CA LEU A 285 -15.81 -2.79 -3.36
C LEU A 285 -16.63 -2.18 -4.51
N ARG A 286 -16.76 -2.85 -5.67
CA ARG A 286 -17.51 -2.34 -6.83
C ARG A 286 -19.01 -2.16 -6.62
N ASP A 287 -19.56 -2.72 -5.56
CA ASP A 287 -20.98 -2.70 -5.24
C ASP A 287 -21.46 -1.35 -4.67
N GLN A 288 -20.53 -0.41 -4.46
CA GLN A 288 -20.79 0.93 -3.95
C GLN A 288 -20.48 2.01 -4.98
N ASP A 289 -21.15 3.15 -4.86
CA ASP A 289 -20.79 4.35 -5.61
C ASP A 289 -19.59 5.03 -4.95
N TRP A 290 -18.60 5.32 -5.80
CA TRP A 290 -17.34 5.97 -5.45
C TRP A 290 -17.06 7.17 -6.35
N SER A 291 -16.16 8.00 -5.88
CA SER A 291 -15.62 9.21 -6.50
C SER A 291 -14.13 9.30 -6.20
N GLU A 292 -13.40 10.18 -6.86
CA GLU A 292 -12.00 10.43 -6.50
C GLU A 292 -11.84 10.93 -5.05
N LEU A 293 -12.83 11.66 -4.53
CA LEU A 293 -12.83 12.11 -3.14
C LEU A 293 -12.99 10.94 -2.18
N THR A 294 -14.03 10.11 -2.37
CA THR A 294 -14.26 8.95 -1.48
C THR A 294 -13.17 7.90 -1.60
N GLN A 295 -12.52 7.76 -2.76
CA GLN A 295 -11.29 6.99 -2.92
C GLN A 295 -10.21 7.49 -1.97
N ALA A 296 -9.81 8.77 -2.09
CA ALA A 296 -8.73 9.32 -1.29
C ALA A 296 -9.01 9.26 0.21
N LYS A 297 -10.27 9.54 0.62
CA LYS A 297 -10.69 9.40 2.02
C LYS A 297 -10.49 7.96 2.52
N TRP A 298 -10.92 6.96 1.73
CA TRP A 298 -10.81 5.55 2.09
C TRP A 298 -9.34 5.12 2.17
N ASP A 299 -8.55 5.45 1.15
CA ASP A 299 -7.14 5.09 1.05
C ASP A 299 -6.35 5.67 2.24
N LEU A 300 -6.53 6.95 2.56
CA LEU A 300 -5.88 7.58 3.71
C LEU A 300 -6.26 6.90 5.04
N ARG A 301 -7.55 6.58 5.24
CA ARG A 301 -8.00 5.90 6.47
C ARG A 301 -7.39 4.52 6.60
N ARG A 302 -7.29 3.77 5.50
CA ARG A 302 -6.64 2.45 5.54
C ARG A 302 -5.16 2.59 5.83
N MET A 303 -4.44 3.44 5.08
CA MET A 303 -3.01 3.67 5.26
C MET A 303 -2.64 4.07 6.69
N LEU A 304 -3.31 5.09 7.24
CA LEU A 304 -2.97 5.60 8.58
C LEU A 304 -3.56 4.74 9.71
N GLY A 305 -4.63 4.00 9.45
CA GLY A 305 -5.16 3.04 10.41
C GLY A 305 -4.30 1.78 10.55
N ASP A 306 -3.70 1.29 9.46
CA ASP A 306 -2.70 0.23 9.46
C ASP A 306 -1.42 0.72 10.15
N HIS A 307 -0.89 1.87 9.72
CA HIS A 307 0.35 2.43 10.27
C HIS A 307 0.23 2.73 11.77
N GLY A 308 -0.91 3.27 12.22
CA GLY A 308 -1.22 3.49 13.63
C GLY A 308 -1.30 2.22 14.49
N ARG A 309 -1.33 1.04 13.85
CA ARG A 309 -1.34 -0.29 14.49
C ARG A 309 -0.05 -1.08 14.24
N GLY A 310 0.97 -0.42 13.67
CA GLY A 310 2.27 -1.02 13.35
C GLY A 310 2.21 -2.00 12.19
N ILE A 311 1.25 -1.85 11.28
CA ILE A 311 1.09 -2.67 10.09
C ILE A 311 1.62 -1.89 8.88
N ALA A 312 2.48 -2.52 8.08
CA ALA A 312 2.91 -1.94 6.81
C ALA A 312 1.79 -2.03 5.76
N THR A 313 1.71 -1.07 4.83
CA THR A 313 0.60 -0.98 3.86
C THR A 313 1.12 -0.95 2.44
N ASN A 314 0.48 -1.74 1.57
CA ASN A 314 0.58 -1.64 0.12
C ASN A 314 -0.71 -1.07 -0.47
N LEU A 315 -0.64 0.17 -0.91
CA LEU A 315 -1.78 0.85 -1.51
C LEU A 315 -2.02 0.29 -2.92
N PHE A 316 -3.16 -0.33 -3.13
CA PHE A 316 -3.57 -0.91 -4.41
C PHE A 316 -4.41 0.11 -5.18
N THR A 317 -3.93 0.66 -6.30
CA THR A 317 -2.66 0.38 -7.00
C THR A 317 -2.19 1.66 -7.71
N ILE A 318 -1.01 1.68 -8.35
CA ILE A 318 -0.48 2.91 -8.95
C ILE A 318 -1.33 3.43 -10.12
N SER A 319 -1.89 2.56 -10.97
CA SER A 319 -2.66 2.96 -12.15
C SER A 319 -3.91 2.11 -12.32
N ASP A 320 -4.94 2.65 -12.97
CA ASP A 320 -6.13 1.89 -13.30
C ASP A 320 -5.80 0.64 -14.12
N ILE A 321 -6.53 -0.45 -13.86
CA ILE A 321 -6.24 -1.78 -14.40
C ILE A 321 -7.30 -2.14 -15.44
N HIS A 322 -6.87 -2.55 -16.63
CA HIS A 322 -7.74 -2.92 -17.76
C HIS A 322 -7.84 -4.42 -17.92
N TYR A 323 -8.94 -4.99 -17.45
CA TYR A 323 -9.23 -6.41 -17.58
C TYR A 323 -9.91 -6.71 -18.92
N THR A 324 -9.39 -7.72 -19.62
CA THR A 324 -9.86 -8.13 -20.94
C THR A 324 -10.78 -9.35 -20.89
N ALA A 325 -11.52 -9.60 -21.98
CA ALA A 325 -12.31 -10.82 -22.12
C ALA A 325 -11.45 -12.09 -21.92
N GLY A 326 -11.98 -13.08 -21.19
CA GLY A 326 -11.27 -14.31 -20.85
C GLY A 326 -10.63 -14.32 -19.46
N ASP A 327 -10.59 -13.19 -18.75
CA ASP A 327 -10.25 -13.15 -17.32
C ASP A 327 -11.49 -13.38 -16.43
N HIS A 328 -11.29 -13.51 -15.12
CA HIS A 328 -12.33 -13.66 -14.10
C HIS A 328 -13.27 -12.44 -13.99
N MET A 329 -12.91 -11.30 -14.61
CA MET A 329 -13.75 -10.13 -14.80
C MET A 329 -13.34 -9.36 -16.07
N VAL A 330 -14.20 -8.47 -16.56
CA VAL A 330 -13.95 -7.63 -17.75
C VAL A 330 -14.31 -6.18 -17.44
N GLY A 331 -13.46 -5.24 -17.85
CA GLY A 331 -13.66 -3.80 -17.63
C GLY A 331 -12.48 -3.14 -16.91
N VAL A 332 -12.72 -1.95 -16.34
CA VAL A 332 -11.66 -1.16 -15.69
C VAL A 332 -11.84 -1.20 -14.18
N ASN A 333 -10.81 -1.61 -13.45
CA ASN A 333 -10.75 -1.46 -11.99
C ASN A 333 -10.16 -0.09 -11.68
N THR A 334 -10.99 0.83 -11.17
CA THR A 334 -10.63 2.24 -11.07
C THR A 334 -9.96 2.61 -9.73
N LYS A 335 -9.33 1.63 -9.07
CA LYS A 335 -8.56 1.82 -7.82
C LYS A 335 -7.21 2.51 -8.02
N GLY A 336 -6.77 2.69 -9.27
CA GLY A 336 -5.50 3.32 -9.56
C GLY A 336 -5.41 4.74 -9.01
N LEU A 337 -4.24 5.13 -8.51
CA LEU A 337 -3.93 6.54 -8.19
C LEU A 337 -3.81 7.39 -9.46
N LEU A 338 -3.48 6.75 -10.59
CA LEU A 338 -3.39 7.38 -11.89
C LEU A 338 -4.53 6.90 -12.78
N GLN A 339 -5.26 7.85 -13.37
CA GLN A 339 -6.25 7.56 -14.40
C GLN A 339 -5.54 7.18 -15.70
N THR A 340 -6.03 6.15 -16.37
CA THR A 340 -5.48 5.65 -17.65
C THR A 340 -6.45 5.87 -18.82
N ASN A 341 -5.91 5.94 -20.02
CA ASN A 341 -6.65 5.74 -21.27
C ASN A 341 -6.91 4.24 -21.53
N PRO A 342 -7.79 3.87 -22.48
CA PRO A 342 -8.03 2.46 -22.85
C PRO A 342 -6.79 1.70 -23.34
N ASP A 343 -5.77 2.40 -23.85
CA ASP A 343 -4.48 1.82 -24.24
C ASP A 343 -3.48 1.67 -23.07
N LYS A 344 -3.95 1.89 -21.82
CA LYS A 344 -3.21 1.86 -20.56
C LYS A 344 -2.21 3.01 -20.37
N THR A 345 -2.10 3.96 -21.30
CA THR A 345 -1.30 5.17 -21.10
C THR A 345 -1.88 6.05 -19.98
N ILE A 346 -1.03 6.74 -19.24
CA ILE A 346 -1.49 7.60 -18.13
C ILE A 346 -2.13 8.88 -18.68
N LYS A 347 -3.39 9.09 -18.32
CA LYS A 347 -4.15 10.31 -18.65
C LYS A 347 -3.83 11.44 -17.69
N ARG A 348 -3.86 11.18 -16.37
CA ARG A 348 -3.52 12.13 -15.31
C ARG A 348 -3.46 11.46 -13.93
N PRO A 349 -2.80 12.09 -12.93
CA PRO A 349 -3.02 11.73 -11.54
C PRO A 349 -4.47 12.03 -11.10
N LYS A 350 -4.98 11.18 -10.19
CA LYS A 350 -6.22 11.41 -9.45
C LYS A 350 -5.94 12.10 -8.12
N LEU A 351 -6.98 12.58 -7.47
CA LEU A 351 -6.89 13.20 -6.15
C LEU A 351 -6.17 12.32 -5.10
N ALA A 352 -6.41 11.00 -5.15
CA ALA A 352 -5.76 10.04 -4.26
C ALA A 352 -4.23 9.98 -4.43
N TYR A 353 -3.67 10.30 -5.60
CA TYR A 353 -2.22 10.34 -5.82
C TYR A 353 -1.56 11.39 -4.91
N GLN A 354 -2.10 12.61 -4.91
CA GLN A 354 -1.56 13.70 -4.10
C GLN A 354 -1.77 13.44 -2.60
N ALA A 355 -2.95 12.93 -2.21
CA ALA A 355 -3.23 12.54 -0.83
C ALA A 355 -2.23 11.49 -0.32
N ALA A 356 -1.97 10.44 -1.12
CA ALA A 356 -0.97 9.42 -0.80
C ALA A 356 0.44 10.01 -0.70
N GLN A 357 0.83 10.94 -1.59
CA GLN A 357 2.12 11.63 -1.51
C GLN A 357 2.34 12.34 -0.18
N HIS A 358 1.32 13.03 0.37
CA HIS A 358 1.46 13.70 1.67
C HIS A 358 1.79 12.70 2.79
N VAL A 359 1.12 11.54 2.80
CA VAL A 359 1.37 10.50 3.80
C VAL A 359 2.72 9.83 3.58
N PHE A 360 3.03 9.40 2.36
CA PHE A 360 4.30 8.75 2.03
C PHE A 360 5.50 9.66 2.34
N SER A 361 5.36 10.96 2.10
CA SER A 361 6.41 11.94 2.35
C SER A 361 6.61 12.27 3.82
N LEU A 362 5.57 12.20 4.65
CA LEU A 362 5.65 12.62 6.05
C LEU A 362 5.92 11.44 7.00
N PHE A 363 5.26 10.32 6.80
CA PHE A 363 5.30 9.15 7.69
C PHE A 363 6.44 8.22 7.30
N ASP A 364 7.67 8.67 7.47
CA ASP A 364 8.87 7.89 7.19
C ASP A 364 9.64 7.54 8.48
N HIS A 365 10.86 7.01 8.32
CA HIS A 365 11.75 6.67 9.44
C HIS A 365 12.01 7.78 10.47
N GLN A 366 11.73 9.06 10.17
CA GLN A 366 11.91 10.19 11.09
C GLN A 366 10.79 10.28 12.13
N LEU A 367 9.63 9.68 11.84
CA LEU A 367 8.52 9.57 12.77
C LEU A 367 8.53 8.23 13.50
N GLU A 368 8.18 8.30 14.77
CA GLU A 368 7.97 7.15 15.65
C GLU A 368 6.51 7.14 16.09
N LEU A 369 5.82 6.01 15.89
CA LEU A 369 4.50 5.77 16.47
C LEU A 369 4.65 5.55 17.98
N LEU A 370 3.86 6.28 18.78
CA LEU A 370 3.76 6.06 20.22
C LEU A 370 2.59 5.11 20.50
N SER A 371 2.83 3.80 20.38
CA SER A 371 1.78 2.76 20.44
C SER A 371 0.99 2.75 21.76
N ASP A 372 1.65 3.13 22.86
CA ASP A 372 1.05 3.15 24.20
C ASP A 372 0.33 4.47 24.51
N SER A 373 0.49 5.47 23.64
CA SER A 373 -0.17 6.76 23.77
C SER A 373 -1.55 6.70 23.13
N ARG A 374 -2.59 6.91 23.95
CA ARG A 374 -3.98 7.04 23.50
C ARG A 374 -4.47 8.46 23.80
N PRO A 375 -4.75 9.28 22.79
CA PRO A 375 -5.34 10.59 23.01
C PRO A 375 -6.78 10.40 23.50
N MET A 376 -7.21 11.21 24.46
CA MET A 376 -8.61 11.28 24.86
C MET A 376 -9.36 12.13 23.85
N VAL A 377 -10.41 11.57 23.26
CA VAL A 377 -11.27 12.25 22.29
C VAL A 377 -12.69 12.32 22.81
N SER A 378 -13.40 13.43 22.60
CA SER A 378 -14.78 13.60 23.07
C SER A 378 -15.84 12.89 22.24
N GLN A 379 -15.43 12.11 21.23
CA GLN A 379 -16.32 11.39 20.32
C GLN A 379 -15.80 9.95 20.17
N GLU A 380 -16.62 8.97 20.51
CA GLU A 380 -16.23 7.55 20.54
C GLU A 380 -15.84 6.99 19.17
N THR A 381 -16.40 7.55 18.10
CA THR A 381 -16.14 7.11 16.73
C THR A 381 -14.88 7.72 16.13
N VAL A 382 -14.14 8.56 16.86
CA VAL A 382 -12.90 9.17 16.36
C VAL A 382 -11.73 8.21 16.58
N THR A 383 -11.10 7.81 15.47
CA THR A 383 -9.83 7.10 15.49
C THR A 383 -8.70 8.13 15.58
N ALA A 384 -7.71 7.90 16.45
CA ALA A 384 -6.56 8.78 16.56
C ALA A 384 -5.27 8.05 16.98
N PHE A 385 -4.14 8.52 16.43
CA PHE A 385 -2.80 7.97 16.68
C PHE A 385 -1.81 9.08 16.96
N VAL A 386 -0.88 8.84 17.88
CA VAL A 386 0.14 9.82 18.29
C VAL A 386 1.51 9.38 17.79
N TYR A 387 2.24 10.35 17.25
CA TYR A 387 3.57 10.18 16.70
C TYR A 387 4.52 11.21 17.30
N ARG A 388 5.81 10.90 17.25
CA ARG A 388 6.90 11.78 17.68
C ARG A 388 7.96 11.87 16.60
N GLN A 389 8.41 13.09 16.32
CA GLN A 389 9.62 13.32 15.54
C GLN A 389 10.83 12.84 16.34
N LYS A 390 11.59 11.89 15.79
CA LYS A 390 12.82 11.37 16.42
C LYS A 390 13.84 12.48 16.65
N LYS A 391 13.90 13.44 15.72
CA LYS A 391 14.69 14.66 15.88
C LYS A 391 13.83 15.78 16.48
N GLY A 392 14.23 16.30 17.64
CA GLY A 392 13.57 17.44 18.29
C GLY A 392 12.35 17.11 19.15
N GLY A 393 11.78 15.90 19.04
CA GLY A 393 10.77 15.38 19.97
C GLY A 393 9.36 15.94 19.80
N SER A 394 9.12 16.78 18.79
CA SER A 394 7.80 17.37 18.52
C SER A 394 6.74 16.30 18.25
N SER A 395 5.55 16.51 18.78
CA SER A 395 4.42 15.58 18.65
C SER A 395 3.56 15.88 17.40
N LEU A 396 2.89 14.83 16.95
CA LEU A 396 1.96 14.83 15.84
C LEU A 396 0.82 13.85 16.13
N ILE A 397 -0.39 14.18 15.71
CA ILE A 397 -1.58 13.36 15.90
C ILE A 397 -2.31 13.25 14.58
N THR A 398 -2.63 12.05 14.14
CA THR A 398 -3.61 11.84 13.07
C THR A 398 -4.96 11.51 13.69
N LEU A 399 -6.05 12.04 13.14
CA LEU A 399 -7.40 11.77 13.62
C LEU A 399 -8.46 11.88 12.52
N TRP A 400 -9.51 11.06 12.61
CA TRP A 400 -10.67 11.06 11.71
C TRP A 400 -11.89 10.42 12.37
N SER A 401 -13.08 10.69 11.84
CA SER A 401 -14.28 9.93 12.18
C SER A 401 -14.27 8.59 11.45
N GLY A 402 -14.26 7.50 12.22
CA GLY A 402 -14.35 6.12 11.77
C GLY A 402 -15.79 5.58 11.67
N GLU A 403 -16.81 6.44 11.88
CA GLU A 403 -18.19 6.00 12.15
C GLU A 403 -18.88 5.26 11.00
N ALA A 404 -18.48 5.55 9.76
CA ALA A 404 -19.09 4.98 8.56
C ALA A 404 -18.09 4.90 7.40
N ARG A 405 -18.51 4.29 6.29
CA ARG A 405 -17.82 4.39 4.99
C ARG A 405 -17.65 5.87 4.61
N PRO A 406 -16.50 6.28 4.04
CA PRO A 406 -16.33 7.64 3.55
C PRO A 406 -17.47 8.07 2.63
N ALA A 407 -18.04 9.24 2.91
CA ALA A 407 -19.15 9.81 2.18
C ALA A 407 -18.68 10.93 1.24
N GLU A 408 -19.44 11.21 0.19
CA GLU A 408 -19.16 12.32 -0.72
C GLU A 408 -19.22 13.67 0.03
N ALA A 409 -20.25 13.84 0.85
CA ALA A 409 -20.42 14.97 1.75
C ALA A 409 -20.41 14.49 3.20
N TYR A 410 -19.64 15.18 4.04
CA TYR A 410 -19.55 14.90 5.47
C TYR A 410 -19.39 16.22 6.22
N ILE A 411 -20.19 16.43 7.27
CA ILE A 411 -20.07 17.61 8.13
C ILE A 411 -19.09 17.27 9.26
N PRO A 412 -17.91 17.92 9.31
CA PRO A 412 -16.91 17.65 10.34
C PRO A 412 -17.48 17.89 11.73
N LYS A 413 -17.28 16.93 12.63
CA LYS A 413 -17.75 17.05 14.01
C LYS A 413 -16.69 17.76 14.85
N ARG A 414 -17.13 18.65 15.74
CA ARG A 414 -16.26 19.40 16.64
C ARG A 414 -15.80 18.49 17.79
N THR A 415 -14.50 18.23 17.86
CA THR A 415 -13.92 17.26 18.78
C THR A 415 -12.95 17.95 19.72
N ARG A 416 -13.04 17.63 21.01
CA ARG A 416 -12.00 17.91 21.98
C ARG A 416 -11.00 16.76 21.98
N VAL A 417 -9.72 17.08 21.88
CA VAL A 417 -8.60 16.13 21.88
C VAL A 417 -7.63 16.50 22.99
N THR A 418 -7.36 15.57 23.91
CA THR A 418 -6.39 15.74 24.98
C THR A 418 -5.31 14.67 24.90
N LEU A 419 -4.04 15.04 25.02
CA LEU A 419 -2.93 14.10 25.02
C LEU A 419 -1.70 14.67 25.73
N LYS A 420 -0.78 13.77 26.09
CA LYS A 420 0.60 14.12 26.42
C LYS A 420 1.39 14.32 25.15
N GLY A 421 2.09 15.45 25.03
CA GLY A 421 2.86 15.75 23.84
C GLY A 421 3.71 17.02 23.94
N GLN A 422 4.47 17.27 22.88
CA GLN A 422 5.36 18.41 22.76
C GLN A 422 5.01 19.23 21.51
N PHE A 423 4.34 20.35 21.73
CA PHE A 423 4.03 21.34 20.70
C PHE A 423 4.63 22.71 21.10
N LYS A 424 4.98 23.53 20.12
CA LYS A 424 5.37 24.94 20.27
C LYS A 424 4.38 25.84 19.53
N GLN A 425 4.11 25.51 18.28
CA GLN A 425 3.13 26.19 17.42
C GLN A 425 2.29 25.12 16.73
N PRO A 426 1.20 24.65 17.36
CA PRO A 426 0.38 23.62 16.78
C PRO A 426 -0.35 24.13 15.53
N VAL A 427 -0.36 23.32 14.49
CA VAL A 427 -1.01 23.57 13.21
C VAL A 427 -1.93 22.40 12.89
N PHE A 428 -2.93 22.68 12.07
CA PHE A 428 -3.84 21.68 11.56
C PHE A 428 -3.56 21.45 10.08
N VAL A 429 -3.61 20.19 9.65
CA VAL A 429 -3.28 19.81 8.29
C VAL A 429 -4.37 18.92 7.73
N ASP A 430 -4.91 19.33 6.59
CA ASP A 430 -5.79 18.50 5.77
C ASP A 430 -4.90 17.62 4.87
N LEU A 431 -4.92 16.31 5.05
CA LEU A 431 -4.03 15.40 4.32
C LEU A 431 -4.48 15.11 2.88
N ILE A 432 -5.71 15.43 2.52
CA ILE A 432 -6.15 15.36 1.12
C ILE A 432 -5.53 16.54 0.36
N THR A 433 -5.75 17.76 0.84
CA THR A 433 -5.28 18.96 0.14
C THR A 433 -3.83 19.26 0.41
N GLY A 434 -3.29 18.86 1.55
CA GLY A 434 -1.99 19.26 2.09
C GLY A 434 -1.97 20.68 2.66
N LYS A 435 -3.11 21.38 2.72
CA LYS A 435 -3.18 22.73 3.29
C LYS A 435 -2.86 22.69 4.78
N VAL A 436 -2.03 23.64 5.21
CA VAL A 436 -1.64 23.82 6.60
C VAL A 436 -2.33 25.07 7.14
N TYR A 437 -3.03 24.91 8.25
CA TYR A 437 -3.83 25.94 8.90
C TYR A 437 -3.25 26.27 10.28
N GLU A 438 -3.27 27.55 10.63
CA GLU A 438 -3.03 27.99 12.00
C GLU A 438 -4.23 27.61 12.88
N ILE A 439 -3.99 26.85 13.95
CA ILE A 439 -5.04 26.59 14.95
C ILE A 439 -5.18 27.84 15.83
N PRO A 440 -6.37 28.48 15.88
CA PRO A 440 -6.62 29.64 16.72
C PRO A 440 -6.13 29.43 18.15
N LYS A 441 -5.42 30.41 18.73
CA LYS A 441 -4.85 30.30 20.07
C LYS A 441 -5.88 29.96 21.16
N LYS A 442 -7.13 30.39 20.99
CA LYS A 442 -8.26 30.08 21.90
C LYS A 442 -8.71 28.61 21.86
N GLN A 443 -8.30 27.84 20.86
CA GLN A 443 -8.69 26.45 20.64
C GLN A 443 -7.63 25.45 21.11
N TRP A 444 -6.57 25.92 21.78
CA TRP A 444 -5.64 25.02 22.43
C TRP A 444 -4.99 25.64 23.67
N GLN A 445 -4.77 24.79 24.66
CA GLN A 445 -4.07 25.14 25.88
C GLN A 445 -3.14 24.01 26.30
N LYS A 446 -2.13 24.36 27.09
CA LYS A 446 -1.19 23.43 27.70
C LYS A 446 -1.33 23.54 29.22
N SER A 447 -1.50 22.40 29.89
CA SER A 447 -1.43 22.26 31.35
C SER A 447 -0.40 21.19 31.65
N ASP A 448 0.73 21.56 32.26
CA ASP A 448 1.88 20.66 32.46
C ASP A 448 2.34 19.96 31.16
N ALA A 449 2.21 18.63 31.08
CA ALA A 449 2.53 17.85 29.87
C ALA A 449 1.31 17.65 28.94
N ASP A 450 0.11 17.99 29.40
CA ASP A 450 -1.14 17.75 28.70
C ASP A 450 -1.48 18.92 27.78
N TRP A 451 -1.76 18.60 26.53
CA TRP A 451 -2.26 19.51 25.52
C TRP A 451 -3.72 19.20 25.28
N THR A 452 -4.56 20.23 25.36
CA THR A 452 -5.98 20.13 25.04
C THR A 452 -6.28 21.01 23.84
N PHE A 453 -6.80 20.40 22.79
CA PHE A 453 -7.33 21.04 21.60
C PHE A 453 -8.85 20.99 21.64
N THR A 454 -9.53 22.10 21.40
CA THR A 454 -10.99 22.22 21.46
C THR A 454 -11.56 22.67 20.11
N GLU A 455 -12.79 22.26 19.82
CA GLU A 455 -13.50 22.62 18.59
C GLU A 455 -12.78 22.24 17.29
N ILE A 456 -11.93 21.20 17.34
CA ILE A 456 -11.22 20.68 16.17
C ILE A 456 -12.25 20.04 15.22
N PRO A 457 -12.37 20.48 13.97
CA PRO A 457 -13.26 19.85 13.00
C PRO A 457 -12.63 18.54 12.52
N VAL A 458 -13.24 17.43 12.89
CA VAL A 458 -12.79 16.09 12.49
C VAL A 458 -13.70 15.58 11.36
N PRO A 459 -13.20 15.46 10.12
CA PRO A 459 -13.95 14.89 9.01
C PRO A 459 -13.89 13.35 9.03
N ASP A 460 -14.54 12.72 8.05
CA ASP A 460 -14.53 11.28 7.80
C ASP A 460 -13.30 10.78 7.01
N TYR A 461 -12.17 11.50 7.14
CA TYR A 461 -10.86 11.15 6.61
C TYR A 461 -9.75 11.73 7.47
N PRO A 462 -8.50 11.23 7.37
CA PRO A 462 -7.41 11.65 8.24
C PRO A 462 -7.05 13.11 8.04
N VAL A 463 -7.12 13.83 9.14
CA VAL A 463 -6.49 15.14 9.33
C VAL A 463 -5.44 15.02 10.41
N MET A 464 -4.66 16.07 10.60
CA MET A 464 -3.54 16.03 11.51
C MET A 464 -3.40 17.30 12.33
N ILE A 465 -3.07 17.14 13.61
CA ILE A 465 -2.55 18.21 14.47
C ILE A 465 -1.07 17.94 14.66
N ALA A 466 -0.21 18.89 14.32
CA ALA A 466 1.23 18.74 14.44
C ALA A 466 1.87 20.02 14.94
N ASP A 467 3.07 19.93 15.49
CA ASP A 467 3.89 21.13 15.62
C ASP A 467 4.31 21.64 14.23
N LYS A 468 4.26 22.96 14.02
CA LYS A 468 4.66 23.61 12.76
C LYS A 468 6.06 23.18 12.29
N SER A 469 7.00 22.98 13.20
CA SER A 469 8.38 22.57 12.83
C SER A 469 8.47 21.14 12.28
N SER A 470 7.45 20.32 12.50
CA SER A 470 7.37 18.94 12.00
C SER A 470 6.85 18.86 10.56
N ILE A 471 6.26 19.95 10.03
CA ILE A 471 5.61 19.95 8.73
C ILE A 471 6.44 20.78 7.75
N PRO A 472 7.05 20.18 6.72
CA PRO A 472 7.71 20.92 5.67
C PRO A 472 6.65 21.54 4.76
N PHE A 473 6.57 22.87 4.70
CA PHE A 473 5.73 23.61 3.75
C PHE A 473 6.43 24.86 3.23
#